data_AF-A0AAW8M2P0-F1
#
_entry.id   AF-A0AAW8M2P0-F1
#
_cell.length_a   1.000
_cell.length_b   1.000
_cell.length_c   1.000
_cell.angle_alpha   90.00
_cell.angle_beta   90.00
_cell.angle_gamma   90.00
#
_symmetry.space_group_name_H-M   'P 1'
#
loop_
_entity.id
_entity.type
_entity.pdbx_description
1 polymer ?
#
loop_
_entity_poly.entity_id
_entity_poly.type
_entity_poly.pdbx_seq_one_letter_code
_entity_poly.pdbx_strand_id
1 'polypeptide(L)' 'MKRDMDLIRKLMLKLEAIPLRAGGIYHIEPHDPEISVEGYDNDTIAYHLFLIKDAGLVDSGNVNPMVGIGYRGFT' A
#
# COMPACT_ATOMS: atom_id res chain seq x y z
N MET A 1 -9.45 -9.61 -10.10
CA MET A 1 -10.22 -9.37 -8.86
C MET A 1 -11.10 -8.14 -9.08
N LYS A 2 -12.20 -7.99 -8.32
CA LYS A 2 -13.05 -6.78 -8.42
C LYS A 2 -12.54 -5.74 -7.43
N ARG A 3 -12.54 -4.47 -7.83
CA ARG A 3 -12.20 -3.35 -6.95
C ARG A 3 -13.15 -3.30 -5.76
N ASP A 4 -12.57 -3.36 -4.56
CA ASP A 4 -13.23 -3.19 -3.26
C ASP A 4 -12.80 -1.84 -2.65
N MET A 5 -13.76 -0.92 -2.54
CA MET A 5 -13.51 0.42 -2.01
C MET A 5 -13.30 0.45 -0.50
N ASP A 6 -13.89 -0.51 0.23
CA ASP A 6 -13.71 -0.60 1.68
C ASP A 6 -12.31 -1.12 2.00
N LEU A 7 -11.81 -2.09 1.23
CA LEU A 7 -10.43 -2.54 1.35
C LEU A 7 -9.43 -1.42 1.00
N ILE A 8 -9.66 -0.68 -0.09
CA ILE A 8 -8.82 0.47 -0.44
C ILE A 8 -8.76 1.46 0.72
N ARG A 9 -9.90 1.82 1.30
CA ARG A 9 -9.96 2.72 2.45
C ARG A 9 -9.17 2.17 3.64
N LYS A 10 -9.32 0.89 3.98
CA LYS A 10 -8.59 0.25 5.08
C LYS A 10 -7.08 0.27 4.85
N LEU A 11 -6.63 -0.03 3.63
CA LEU A 11 -5.22 0.00 3.26
C LEU A 11 -4.64 1.41 3.35
N MET A 12 -5.38 2.43 2.87
CA MET A 12 -4.94 3.82 2.98
C MET A 12 -4.79 4.26 4.44
N LEU A 13 -5.74 3.93 5.32
CA LEU A 13 -5.61 4.24 6.76
C LEU A 13 -4.41 3.53 7.40
N LYS A 14 -4.09 2.31 6.95
CA LYS A 14 -2.92 1.57 7.42
C LYS A 14 -1.61 2.19 6.94
N LEU A 15 -1.55 2.60 5.67
CA LEU A 15 -0.41 3.34 5.12
C LEU A 15 -0.18 4.66 5.87
N GLU A 16 -1.25 5.39 6.20
CA GLU A 16 -1.18 6.64 6.97
C GLU A 16 -0.61 6.44 8.38
N ALA A 17 -0.86 5.28 8.99
CA ALA A 17 -0.35 4.94 10.31
C ALA A 17 1.13 4.55 10.33
N ILE A 18 1.77 4.40 9.16
CA ILE A 18 3.19 4.04 9.07
C ILE A 18 4.03 5.25 9.52
N PRO A 19 4.92 5.09 10.53
CA PRO A 19 5.76 6.17 11.01
C PRO A 19 6.87 6.48 10.00
N LEU A 20 6.55 7.28 8.98
CA LEU A 20 7.48 7.72 7.95
C LEU A 20 8.57 8.61 8.56
N ARG A 21 9.83 8.17 8.47
CA ARG A 21 10.98 9.04 8.75
C ARG A 21 11.14 10.08 7.66
N ALA A 22 11.54 11.30 8.02
CA ALA A 22 11.80 12.37 7.06
C ALA A 22 12.78 11.91 5.97
N GLY A 23 12.36 12.00 4.71
CA GLY A 23 13.16 11.60 3.55
C GLY A 23 13.26 10.08 3.31
N GLY A 24 12.62 9.24 4.12
CA GLY A 24 12.59 7.80 3.93
C GLY A 24 11.58 7.35 2.88
N ILE A 25 11.88 6.24 2.21
CA ILE A 25 10.92 5.50 1.39
C ILE A 25 10.78 4.12 2.02
N TYR A 26 9.56 3.73 2.35
CA TYR A 26 9.23 2.41 2.86
C TYR A 26 8.89 1.49 1.71
N HIS A 27 9.41 0.27 1.74
CA HIS A 27 8.97 -0.79 0.86
C HIS A 27 7.87 -1.55 1.59
N ILE A 28 6.66 -1.55 1.03
CA ILE A 28 5.48 -2.18 1.59
C ILE A 28 5.15 -3.42 0.77
N GLU A 29 5.24 -4.58 1.39
CA GLU A 29 4.88 -5.86 0.80
C GLU A 29 3.48 -6.32 1.21
N PRO A 30 2.75 -7.07 0.37
CA PRO A 30 1.38 -7.49 0.65
C PRO A 30 1.21 -8.40 1.88
N HIS A 31 2.31 -8.98 2.37
CA HIS A 31 2.34 -9.84 3.55
C HIS A 31 2.78 -9.10 4.82
N ASP A 32 3.06 -7.81 4.73
CA ASP A 32 3.48 -7.01 5.87
C ASP A 32 2.35 -6.91 6.91
N PRO A 33 2.65 -7.14 8.20
CA PRO A 33 1.65 -7.09 9.25
C PRO A 33 0.99 -5.71 9.37
N GLU A 34 1.70 -4.63 9.08
CA GLU A 34 1.22 -3.24 9.12
C GLU A 34 0.01 -3.03 8.19
N ILE A 35 0.04 -3.63 7.01
CA ILE A 35 -0.97 -3.48 5.95
C ILE A 35 -1.91 -4.67 5.82
N SER A 36 -1.70 -5.74 6.60
CA SER A 36 -2.63 -6.87 6.71
C SER A 36 -4.06 -6.44 7.08
N VAL A 37 -5.08 -7.02 6.44
CA VAL A 37 -6.49 -6.73 6.72
C VAL A 37 -7.24 -8.04 6.93
N GLU A 38 -7.89 -8.18 8.09
CA GLU A 38 -8.67 -9.38 8.41
C GLU A 38 -9.74 -9.65 7.34
N GLY A 39 -9.84 -10.92 6.94
CA GLY A 39 -10.78 -11.37 5.90
C GLY A 39 -10.27 -11.23 4.46
N TYR A 40 -9.05 -10.74 4.25
CA TYR A 40 -8.44 -10.61 2.93
C TYR A 40 -7.10 -11.35 2.87
N ASP A 41 -6.86 -12.05 1.77
CA ASP A 41 -5.58 -12.69 1.49
C ASP A 41 -4.54 -11.71 0.92
N ASN A 42 -3.28 -12.14 0.91
CA ASN A 42 -2.16 -11.33 0.44
C ASN A 42 -2.30 -10.94 -1.04
N ASP A 43 -2.90 -11.81 -1.88
CA ASP A 43 -3.11 -11.51 -3.30
C ASP A 43 -4.15 -10.40 -3.49
N THR A 44 -5.22 -10.41 -2.68
CA THR A 44 -6.24 -9.36 -2.66
C THR A 44 -5.65 -8.05 -2.18
N ILE A 45 -4.84 -8.09 -1.12
CA ILE A 45 -4.13 -6.93 -0.60
C ILE A 45 -3.17 -6.37 -1.66
N ALA A 46 -2.38 -7.22 -2.31
CA ALA A 46 -1.45 -6.83 -3.37
C ALA A 46 -2.18 -6.11 -4.51
N TYR A 47 -3.26 -6.72 -5.01
CA TYR A 47 -4.07 -6.15 -6.08
C TYR A 47 -4.58 -4.75 -5.72
N HIS A 48 -5.10 -4.54 -4.51
CA HIS A 48 -5.63 -3.24 -4.09
C HIS A 48 -4.54 -2.22 -3.75
N LEU A 49 -3.38 -2.64 -3.24
CA LEU A 49 -2.20 -1.77 -3.10
C LEU A 49 -1.74 -1.25 -4.47
N PHE A 50 -1.71 -2.11 -5.48
CA PHE A 50 -1.40 -1.69 -6.84
C PHE A 50 -2.44 -0.71 -7.39
N LEU A 51 -3.74 -0.90 -7.12
CA LEU A 51 -4.76 0.08 -7.52
C LEU A 51 -4.53 1.46 -6.87
N ILE A 52 -4.10 1.51 -5.61
CA ILE A 52 -3.78 2.77 -4.91
C ILE A 52 -2.58 3.47 -5.59
N LYS A 53 -1.52 2.70 -5.90
CA LYS A 53 -0.34 3.20 -6.60
C LYS A 53 -0.68 3.70 -8.01
N ASP A 54 -1.38 2.90 -8.80
CA ASP A 54 -1.72 3.22 -10.20
C ASP A 54 -2.67 4.41 -10.30
N ALA A 55 -3.52 4.62 -9.28
CA ALA A 55 -4.34 5.82 -9.18
C ALA A 55 -3.55 7.09 -8.84
N GLY A 56 -2.23 6.99 -8.60
CA GLY A 56 -1.36 8.11 -8.26
C GLY A 56 -1.56 8.64 -6.84
N LEU A 57 -2.22 7.88 -5.96
CA LEU A 57 -2.54 8.33 -4.60
C LEU A 57 -1.35 8.32 -3.65
N VAL A 58 -0.26 7.62 -4.00
CA VAL A 58 0.94 7.51 -3.17
C VAL A 58 2.19 7.92 -3.94
N ASP A 59 3.11 8.59 -3.25
CA ASP A 59 4.46 8.83 -3.74
C ASP A 59 5.29 7.56 -3.50
N SER A 60 5.69 6.91 -4.59
CA SER A 60 6.53 5.72 -4.53
C SER A 60 8.03 6.02 -4.44
N GLY A 61 8.44 7.29 -4.43
CA GLY A 61 9.86 7.68 -4.40
C GLY A 61 10.67 7.14 -5.57
N ASN A 62 10.01 6.88 -6.71
CA ASN A 62 10.55 6.21 -7.89
C ASN A 62 11.06 4.77 -7.66
N VAL A 63 10.71 4.11 -6.56
CA VAL A 63 11.03 2.69 -6.36
C VAL A 63 9.95 1.80 -6.98
N ASN A 64 10.39 0.80 -7.73
CA ASN A 64 9.52 -0.19 -8.38
C ASN A 64 10.00 -1.60 -7.99
N PRO A 65 9.66 -2.06 -6.78
CA PRO A 65 10.01 -3.42 -6.36
C PRO A 65 9.25 -4.45 -7.19
N MET A 66 9.78 -5.68 -7.24
CA MET A 66 9.12 -6.79 -7.94
C MET A 66 7.82 -7.22 -7.24
N VAL A 67 7.74 -7.01 -5.92
CA VAL A 67 6.58 -7.28 -5.08
C VAL A 67 6.32 -6.06 -4.19
N GLY A 68 5.06 -5.65 -4.09
CA GLY A 68 4.66 -4.51 -3.24
C GLY A 68 4.85 -3.14 -3.89
N ILE A 69 4.91 -2.09 -3.06
CA ILE A 69 5.03 -0.70 -3.50
C ILE A 69 6.08 0.05 -2.68
N GLY A 70 6.72 1.06 -3.28
CA GLY A 70 7.36 2.12 -2.52
C GLY A 70 6.30 3.05 -1.91
N TYR A 71 6.54 3.53 -0.70
CA TYR A 71 5.68 4.46 0.01
C TYR A 71 6.51 5.53 0.74
N ARG A 72 6.40 6.77 0.26
CA ARG A 72 7.00 7.97 0.87
C ARG A 72 5.96 8.91 1.49
N GLY A 73 4.67 8.63 1.24
CA GLY A 73 3.54 9.45 1.66
C GLY A 73 2.44 9.41 0.62
N PHE A 74 1.35 10.12 0.89
CA PHE A 74 0.31 10.38 -0.11
C PHE A 74 0.71 11.54 -1.03
N THR A 75 0.20 11.52 -2.27
CA THR A 75 0.42 12.58 -3.28
C THR A 75 -0.57 13.73 -3.10
#